data_AF-A0A7J6SBR3-F1
#
_entry.id   AF-A0A7J6SBR3-F1
#
_cell.length_a   1.000
_cell.length_b   1.000
_cell.length_c   1.000
_cell.angle_alpha   90.00
_cell.angle_beta   90.00
_cell.angle_gamma   90.00
#
_symmetry.space_group_name_H-M   'P 1'
#
loop_
_entity.id
_entity.type
_entity.pdbx_description
1 polymer ?
#
loop_
_entity_poly.entity_id
_entity_poly.type
_entity_poly.pdbx_seq_one_letter_code
_entity_poly.pdbx_strand_id
1 'polypeptide(L)'
;MSSLPPLPTVKEYKPTSDDLAEADQVISQAAEVPEFWAKKYEKDAVKNWDLFYKRNKTNFFKDRHYLVTEFGEVARSDSFLGSKETGLLVEIGCGVGNAVIPLAEACPNLSILATDCSSVAIGLLDERLKTEETS
;
A
#
# COMPACT_ATOMS: atom_id res chain seq x y z
N MET A 1 -21.06 6.92 27.43
CA MET A 1 -20.67 6.43 26.10
C MET A 1 -20.80 7.61 25.14
N SER A 2 -19.69 8.27 24.79
CA SER A 2 -19.74 9.34 23.80
C SER A 2 -19.75 8.69 22.42
N SER A 3 -20.68 9.11 21.55
CA SER A 3 -20.70 8.68 20.16
C SER A 3 -19.40 9.07 19.49
N LEU A 4 -18.81 8.15 18.72
CA LEU A 4 -17.68 8.47 17.86
C LEU A 4 -18.08 9.59 16.88
N PRO A 5 -17.15 10.48 16.51
CA PRO A 5 -17.40 11.45 15.46
C PRO A 5 -17.79 10.73 14.16
N PRO A 6 -18.64 11.34 13.31
CA PRO A 6 -18.95 10.76 12.02
C PRO A 6 -17.65 10.60 11.21
N LEU A 7 -17.49 9.43 10.58
CA LEU A 7 -16.37 9.13 9.68
C LEU A 7 -16.13 10.34 8.75
N PRO A 8 -14.87 10.70 8.46
CA PRO A 8 -14.59 11.68 7.42
C PRO A 8 -15.33 11.23 6.16
N THR A 9 -16.24 12.08 5.69
CA THR A 9 -17.09 11.76 4.55
C THR A 9 -16.16 11.51 3.39
N VAL A 10 -16.01 10.24 2.97
CA VAL A 10 -15.31 9.90 1.73
C VAL A 10 -16.04 10.70 0.64
N LYS A 11 -15.42 11.79 0.21
CA LYS A 11 -15.97 12.60 -0.88
C LYS A 11 -15.63 11.85 -2.13
N GLU A 12 -16.66 11.26 -2.75
CA GLU A 12 -16.54 10.71 -4.09
C GLU A 12 -15.99 11.81 -4.99
N TYR A 13 -14.74 11.66 -5.43
CA TYR A 13 -14.12 12.59 -6.37
C TYR A 13 -14.66 12.29 -7.76
N LYS A 14 -15.38 13.25 -8.34
CA LYS A 14 -15.83 13.19 -9.72
C LYS A 14 -14.97 14.14 -10.54
N PRO A 15 -14.13 13.62 -11.47
CA PRO A 15 -13.36 14.48 -12.35
C PRO A 15 -14.28 15.46 -13.08
N THR A 16 -13.88 16.72 -13.11
CA THR A 16 -14.53 17.77 -13.90
C THR A 16 -14.16 17.65 -15.38
N SER A 17 -14.84 18.41 -16.25
CA SER A 17 -14.45 18.52 -17.66
C SER A 17 -13.02 19.05 -17.82
N ASP A 18 -12.61 19.96 -16.94
CA ASP A 18 -11.31 20.60 -17.00
C ASP A 18 -10.21 19.61 -16.58
N ASP A 19 -10.47 18.78 -15.54
CA ASP A 19 -9.56 17.69 -15.14
C ASP A 19 -9.34 16.69 -16.28
N LEU A 20 -10.41 16.35 -17.01
CA LEU A 20 -10.34 15.43 -18.15
C LEU A 20 -9.57 16.05 -19.32
N ALA A 21 -9.81 17.33 -19.62
CA ALA A 21 -9.09 18.04 -20.68
C ALA A 21 -7.60 18.18 -20.37
N GLU A 22 -7.24 18.46 -19.11
CA GLU A 22 -5.85 18.50 -18.65
C GLU A 22 -5.19 17.11 -18.76
N ALA A 23 -5.88 16.06 -18.32
CA ALA A 23 -5.39 14.69 -18.44
C ALA A 23 -5.13 14.30 -19.90
N ASP A 24 -6.06 14.60 -20.81
CA ASP A 24 -5.91 14.34 -22.24
C ASP A 24 -4.73 15.11 -22.84
N GLN A 25 -4.55 16.38 -22.45
CA GLN A 25 -3.42 17.19 -22.89
C GLN A 25 -2.09 16.57 -22.45
N VAL A 26 -1.97 16.14 -21.18
CA VAL A 26 -0.76 15.50 -20.66
C VAL A 26 -0.48 14.17 -21.36
N ILE A 27 -1.51 13.34 -21.55
CA ILE A 27 -1.38 12.04 -22.24
C ILE A 27 -0.92 12.24 -23.69
N SER A 28 -1.48 13.24 -24.40
CA SER A 28 -1.12 13.51 -25.79
C SER A 28 0.33 13.94 -26.00
N GLN A 29 0.97 14.47 -24.95
CA GLN A 29 2.37 14.91 -24.97
C GLN A 29 3.33 13.86 -24.43
N ALA A 30 2.82 12.79 -23.82
CA ALA A 30 3.64 11.74 -23.25
C ALA A 30 4.30 10.93 -24.37
N ALA A 31 5.63 10.77 -24.29
CA ALA A 31 6.32 9.84 -25.17
C ALA A 31 5.91 8.41 -24.80
N GLU A 32 5.35 7.67 -25.75
CA GLU A 32 5.05 6.25 -25.55
C GLU A 32 6.35 5.46 -25.40
N VAL A 33 6.34 4.50 -24.47
CA VAL A 33 7.44 3.54 -24.34
C VAL A 33 7.40 2.64 -25.58
N PRO A 34 8.50 2.53 -26.36
CA PRO A 34 8.50 1.65 -27.53
C PRO A 34 8.08 0.23 -27.17
N GLU A 35 7.31 -0.42 -28.03
CA GLU A 35 6.67 -1.71 -27.74
C GLU A 35 7.66 -2.78 -27.25
N PHE A 36 8.87 -2.80 -27.81
CA PHE A 36 9.96 -3.66 -27.36
C PHE A 36 10.28 -3.48 -25.87
N TRP A 37 10.40 -2.23 -25.41
CA TRP A 37 10.71 -1.90 -24.02
C TRP A 37 9.55 -2.22 -23.10
N ALA A 38 8.31 -1.91 -23.50
CA ALA A 38 7.12 -2.26 -22.72
C ALA A 38 7.07 -3.78 -22.46
N LYS A 39 7.17 -4.60 -23.51
CA LYS A 39 7.20 -6.07 -23.41
C LYS A 39 8.36 -6.57 -22.57
N LYS A 40 9.54 -5.96 -22.72
CA LYS A 40 10.72 -6.32 -21.92
C LYS A 40 10.51 -6.02 -20.44
N TYR A 41 9.98 -4.85 -20.10
CA TYR A 41 9.74 -4.45 -18.71
C TYR A 41 8.65 -5.29 -18.04
N GLU A 42 7.59 -5.64 -18.77
CA GLU A 42 6.57 -6.58 -18.29
C GLU A 42 7.16 -7.98 -18.02
N LYS A 43 7.91 -8.53 -19.00
CA LYS A 43 8.55 -9.85 -18.86
C LYS A 43 9.57 -9.90 -17.73
N ASP A 44 10.38 -8.84 -17.59
CA ASP A 44 11.45 -8.76 -16.60
C ASP A 44 11.00 -8.08 -15.28
N ALA A 45 9.69 -7.84 -15.09
CA ALA A 45 9.16 -7.03 -13.97
C ALA A 45 9.63 -7.53 -12.60
N VAL A 46 9.45 -8.83 -12.32
CA VAL A 46 9.85 -9.44 -11.04
C VAL A 46 11.36 -9.32 -10.82
N LYS A 47 12.16 -9.58 -11.87
CA LYS A 47 13.62 -9.45 -11.80
C LYS A 47 14.04 -8.00 -11.50
N ASN A 48 13.38 -7.02 -12.10
CA ASN A 48 13.67 -5.62 -11.88
C ASN A 48 13.33 -5.20 -10.44
N TRP A 49 12.20 -5.68 -9.90
CA TRP A 49 11.85 -5.46 -8.49
C TRP A 49 12.82 -6.15 -7.52
N ASP A 50 13.26 -7.38 -7.80
CA ASP A 50 14.28 -8.05 -7.00
C ASP A 50 15.61 -7.27 -6.99
N LEU A 51 16.05 -6.75 -8.15
CA LEU A 51 17.25 -5.91 -8.24
C LEU A 51 17.08 -4.60 -7.48
N PHE A 52 15.90 -4.00 -7.56
CA PHE A 52 15.57 -2.79 -6.83
C PHE A 52 15.68 -3.02 -5.31
N TYR A 53 15.07 -4.07 -4.76
CA TYR A 53 15.13 -4.33 -3.33
C TYR A 53 16.50 -4.81 -2.86
N LYS A 54 17.26 -5.53 -3.69
CA LYS A 54 18.68 -5.83 -3.40
C LYS A 54 19.50 -4.56 -3.25
N ARG A 55 19.26 -3.56 -4.09
CA ARG A 55 20.02 -2.30 -4.08
C ARG A 55 19.61 -1.38 -2.94
N ASN A 56 18.31 -1.16 -2.75
CA ASN A 56 17.82 -0.12 -1.86
C ASN A 56 17.41 -0.63 -0.47
N LYS A 57 17.27 -1.96 -0.31
CA LYS A 57 16.86 -2.62 0.93
C LYS A 57 15.56 -2.01 1.47
N THR A 58 15.55 -1.60 2.73
CA THR A 58 14.41 -1.03 3.44
C THR A 58 14.38 0.50 3.45
N ASN A 59 15.33 1.16 2.75
CA ASN A 59 15.59 2.59 2.93
C ASN A 59 14.97 3.49 1.86
N PHE A 60 14.27 2.92 0.87
CA PHE A 60 13.77 3.71 -0.26
C PHE A 60 12.47 4.44 0.06
N PHE A 61 11.47 3.71 0.55
CA PHE A 61 10.17 4.27 0.93
C PHE A 61 10.14 4.54 2.43
N LYS A 62 9.42 5.60 2.82
CA LYS A 62 9.12 5.89 4.22
C LYS A 62 7.93 5.08 4.68
N ASP A 63 7.92 4.74 5.97
CA ASP A 63 6.76 4.13 6.60
C ASP A 63 5.55 5.07 6.59
N ARG A 64 4.42 4.56 6.12
CA ARG A 64 3.19 5.31 5.82
C ARG A 64 2.31 5.42 7.06
N HIS A 65 2.85 5.96 8.14
CA HIS A 65 2.14 6.13 9.42
C HIS A 65 0.83 6.92 9.29
N TYR A 66 0.71 7.81 8.29
CA TYR A 66 -0.54 8.54 8.03
C TYR A 66 -1.72 7.62 7.70
N LEU A 67 -1.49 6.39 7.21
CA LEU A 67 -2.55 5.42 6.96
C LEU A 67 -3.28 5.01 8.24
N VAL A 68 -2.60 5.08 9.39
CA VAL A 68 -3.25 4.87 10.70
C VAL A 68 -4.26 5.98 11.00
N THR A 69 -4.01 7.21 10.56
CA THR A 69 -4.96 8.31 10.73
C THR A 69 -6.14 8.17 9.76
N GLU A 70 -5.87 7.88 8.49
CA GLU A 70 -6.89 7.79 7.44
C GLU A 70 -7.79 6.56 7.58
N PHE A 71 -7.20 5.41 7.93
CA PHE A 71 -7.88 4.11 7.94
C PHE A 71 -7.94 3.47 9.32
N GLY A 72 -7.36 4.10 10.35
CA GLY A 72 -7.30 3.50 11.68
C GLY A 72 -8.65 3.34 12.35
N GLU A 73 -9.66 4.11 11.97
CA GLU A 73 -11.04 3.84 12.42
C GLU A 73 -11.59 2.58 11.77
N VAL A 74 -11.39 2.39 10.46
CA VAL A 74 -11.79 1.16 9.74
C VAL A 74 -11.05 -0.06 10.29
N ALA A 75 -9.75 0.08 10.58
CA ALA A 75 -8.91 -1.00 11.06
C ALA A 75 -9.14 -1.36 12.56
N ARG A 76 -9.72 -0.45 13.36
CA ARG A 76 -10.04 -0.67 14.79
C ARG A 76 -11.53 -0.91 15.06
N SER A 77 -12.38 -0.70 14.07
CA SER A 77 -13.82 -0.73 14.23
C SER A 77 -14.35 -2.17 14.15
N ASP A 78 -14.61 -2.77 15.32
CA ASP A 78 -15.52 -3.93 15.47
C ASP A 78 -16.90 -3.66 14.81
N SER A 79 -17.24 -2.38 14.66
CA SER A 79 -18.51 -1.87 14.14
C SER A 79 -18.62 -1.79 12.60
N PHE A 80 -17.53 -1.92 11.83
CA PHE A 80 -17.61 -1.84 10.36
C PHE A 80 -18.13 -3.16 9.76
N LEU A 81 -17.87 -4.27 10.43
CA LEU A 81 -18.30 -5.62 10.02
C LEU A 81 -19.58 -6.10 10.73
N GLY A 82 -20.09 -5.35 11.71
CA GLY A 82 -21.29 -5.73 12.46
C GLY A 82 -21.15 -7.02 13.28
N SER A 83 -19.93 -7.52 13.47
CA SER A 83 -19.62 -8.77 14.16
C SER A 83 -18.30 -8.65 14.94
N LYS A 84 -18.08 -9.55 15.91
CA LYS A 84 -16.80 -9.69 16.64
C LYS A 84 -15.63 -10.19 15.75
N GLU A 85 -15.77 -10.15 14.43
CA GLU A 85 -14.78 -10.68 13.50
C GLU A 85 -13.69 -9.65 13.23
N THR A 86 -12.45 -10.09 13.32
CA THR A 86 -11.26 -9.32 12.95
C THR A 86 -11.28 -9.04 11.45
N GLY A 87 -11.23 -7.77 11.04
CA GLY A 87 -11.11 -7.42 9.62
C GLY A 87 -9.85 -7.99 8.97
N LEU A 88 -9.93 -8.32 7.69
CA LEU A 88 -8.79 -8.74 6.86
C LEU A 88 -8.39 -7.62 5.90
N LEU A 89 -7.19 -7.08 6.06
CA LEU A 89 -6.54 -6.22 5.10
C LEU A 89 -5.70 -7.07 4.12
N VAL A 90 -5.89 -6.87 2.82
CA VAL A 90 -5.06 -7.50 1.78
C VAL A 90 -4.22 -6.43 1.10
N GLU A 91 -2.90 -6.50 1.24
CA GLU A 91 -1.96 -5.61 0.55
C GLU A 91 -1.27 -6.35 -0.60
N ILE A 92 -1.46 -5.83 -1.82
CA ILE A 92 -0.84 -6.35 -3.05
C ILE A 92 0.30 -5.42 -3.44
N GLY A 93 1.51 -5.97 -3.57
CA GLY A 93 2.73 -5.18 -3.76
C GLY A 93 3.20 -4.55 -2.45
N CYS A 94 3.23 -5.32 -1.36
CA CYS A 94 3.56 -4.81 -0.03
C CYS A 94 5.03 -4.38 0.13
N GLY A 95 5.90 -4.76 -0.80
CA GLY A 95 7.32 -4.48 -0.76
C GLY A 95 7.95 -4.98 0.54
N VAL A 96 8.62 -4.05 1.23
CA VAL A 96 9.24 -4.29 2.54
C VAL A 96 8.34 -3.87 3.71
N GLY A 97 7.04 -3.71 3.47
CA GLY A 97 6.00 -3.52 4.47
C GLY A 97 5.85 -2.11 5.04
N ASN A 98 6.24 -1.08 4.31
CA ASN A 98 6.14 0.32 4.78
C ASN A 98 4.70 0.77 5.08
N ALA A 99 3.67 0.09 4.56
CA ALA A 99 2.27 0.36 4.90
C ALA A 99 1.72 -0.63 5.94
N VAL A 100 1.92 -1.95 5.74
CA VAL A 100 1.43 -2.97 6.67
C VAL A 100 2.01 -2.88 8.08
N ILE A 101 3.29 -2.57 8.26
CA ILE A 101 3.93 -2.58 9.59
C ILE A 101 3.28 -1.54 10.51
N PRO A 102 3.21 -0.24 10.16
CA PRO A 102 2.53 0.74 11.01
C PRO A 102 1.05 0.42 11.28
N LEU A 103 0.36 -0.21 10.33
CA LEU A 103 -1.03 -0.63 10.50
C LEU A 103 -1.15 -1.80 11.48
N ALA A 104 -0.28 -2.80 11.39
CA ALA A 104 -0.23 -3.94 12.30
C ALA A 104 0.05 -3.50 13.74
N GLU A 105 1.04 -2.63 13.94
CA GLU A 105 1.39 -2.08 15.26
C GLU A 105 0.23 -1.31 15.88
N ALA A 106 -0.46 -0.49 15.09
CA ALA A 106 -1.49 0.41 15.58
C ALA A 106 -2.88 -0.25 15.71
N CYS A 107 -3.08 -1.42 15.09
CA CYS A 107 -4.36 -2.13 15.00
C CYS A 107 -4.14 -3.64 15.26
N PRO A 108 -3.95 -4.07 16.53
CA PRO A 108 -3.55 -5.44 16.86
C PRO A 108 -4.61 -6.51 16.54
N ASN A 109 -5.87 -6.10 16.33
CA ASN A 109 -6.96 -6.99 15.94
C ASN A 109 -7.11 -7.11 14.41
N LEU A 110 -6.29 -6.42 13.62
CA LEU A 110 -6.35 -6.47 12.17
C LEU A 110 -5.56 -7.69 11.67
N SER A 111 -6.23 -8.59 10.94
CA SER A 111 -5.52 -9.61 10.18
C SER A 111 -5.00 -9.00 8.89
N ILE A 112 -3.73 -9.22 8.55
CA ILE A 112 -3.11 -8.66 7.35
C ILE A 112 -2.53 -9.79 6.49
N LEU A 113 -2.95 -9.83 5.23
CA LEU A 113 -2.33 -10.63 4.17
C LEU A 113 -1.55 -9.70 3.26
N ALA A 114 -0.23 -9.74 3.36
CA ALA A 114 0.68 -8.94 2.55
C ALA A 114 1.35 -9.81 1.48
N THR A 115 1.33 -9.36 0.24
CA THR A 115 1.91 -10.12 -0.89
C THR A 115 2.76 -9.23 -1.76
N ASP A 116 3.87 -9.76 -2.28
CA ASP A 116 4.70 -9.11 -3.28
C ASP A 116 5.24 -10.17 -4.25
N CYS A 117 5.47 -9.76 -5.49
CA CYS A 117 6.08 -10.63 -6.50
C CYS A 117 7.59 -10.84 -6.25
N SER A 118 8.23 -9.90 -5.54
CA SER A 118 9.65 -9.94 -5.24
C SER A 118 9.90 -10.74 -3.96
N SER A 119 10.49 -11.92 -4.13
CA SER A 119 10.94 -12.74 -3.00
C SER A 119 12.00 -12.03 -2.13
N VAL A 120 12.77 -11.11 -2.72
CA VAL A 120 13.73 -10.27 -1.99
C VAL A 120 13.00 -9.31 -1.05
N ALA A 121 11.92 -8.67 -1.52
CA ALA A 121 11.13 -7.75 -0.71
C ALA A 121 10.50 -8.48 0.49
N ILE A 122 9.90 -9.65 0.24
CA ILE A 122 9.32 -10.50 1.30
C ILE A 122 10.40 -10.93 2.30
N GLY A 123 11.59 -11.33 1.85
CA GLY A 123 12.68 -11.69 2.75
C GLY A 123 13.12 -10.53 3.66
N LEU A 124 13.19 -9.31 3.12
CA LEU A 124 13.48 -8.11 3.91
C LEU A 124 12.34 -7.73 4.86
N LEU A 125 11.09 -7.94 4.46
CA LEU A 125 9.93 -7.77 5.34
C LEU A 125 9.99 -8.74 6.52
N ASP A 126 10.25 -10.03 6.27
CA ASP A 126 10.41 -11.04 7.32
C ASP A 126 11.53 -10.66 8.31
N GLU A 127 12.64 -10.11 7.82
CA GLU A 127 13.73 -9.61 8.68
C GLU A 127 13.31 -8.41 9.54
N ARG A 128 12.54 -7.46 8.97
CA ARG A 128 12.02 -6.31 9.72
C ARG A 128 11.11 -6.76 10.86
N LEU A 129 10.15 -7.64 10.58
CA LEU A 129 9.19 -8.13 11.57
C LEU A 129 9.90 -8.84 12.74
N LYS A 130 10.97 -9.61 12.47
CA LYS A 130 11.76 -10.26 13.53
C LYS A 130 12.54 -9.29 14.41
N THR A 131 12.98 -8.16 13.85
CA THR A 131 13.79 -7.17 14.59
C THR A 131 12.93 -6.42 15.62
N GLU A 132 11.66 -6.18 15.26
CA GLU A 132 10.69 -5.50 16.12
C GLU A 132 10.22 -6.37 17.30
N GLU A 133 10.22 -7.70 17.19
CA GLU A 133 9.89 -8.60 18.31
C GLU A 133 10.94 -8.62 19.45
N THR A 134 12.14 -8.09 19.21
CA THR A 134 13.25 -8.10 20.18
C THR A 134 13.54 -6.76 20.87
N SER A 135 12.72 -5.73 20.63
CA SER A 135 12.93 -4.36 21.15
C SER A 135 11.94 -3.95 22.23
#